data_AF-A0A373VPY5-F1
#
_entry.id   AF-A0A373VPY5-F1
#
_cell.length_a   1.000
_cell.length_b   1.000
_cell.length_c   1.000
_cell.angle_alpha   90.00
_cell.angle_beta   90.00
_cell.angle_gamma   90.00
#
_symmetry.space_group_name_H-M   'P 1'
#
loop_
_entity.id
_entity.type
_entity.pdbx_description
1 polymer ?
#
loop_
_entity_poly.entity_id
_entity_poly.type
_entity_poly.pdbx_seq_one_letter_code
_entity_poly.pdbx_strand_id
1 'polypeptide(L)'
;MLKRLQEKKQKGELFTEEDFAQLAIAPLMNNSNKERKDVILESLKLSKTEKNITAEKTRAMLYTLADKFLKGKDLEEVKEAVAMTRIGQMIFDDGVVRGREEGKKAATERMSMLTAKLPEENRLDDLKKITQDEEFREQLM
;
A
#
# COMPACT_ATOMS: atom_id res chain seq x y z
N MET A 1 -22.42 -1.97 20.35
CA MET A 1 -22.19 -0.80 19.46
C MET A 1 -22.01 -1.22 18.00
N LEU A 2 -20.97 -1.95 17.59
CA LEU A 2 -20.77 -2.31 16.17
C LEU A 2 -21.96 -3.03 15.52
N LYS A 3 -22.63 -3.94 16.24
CA LYS A 3 -23.89 -4.58 15.77
C LYS A 3 -24.97 -3.56 15.39
N ARG A 4 -25.17 -2.52 16.20
CA ARG A 4 -26.13 -1.42 15.91
C ARG A 4 -25.76 -0.72 14.60
N LEU A 5 -24.47 -0.44 14.37
CA LEU A 5 -24.01 0.21 13.14
C LEU A 5 -24.12 -0.70 11.92
N GLN A 6 -23.91 -2.01 12.08
CA GLN A 6 -24.16 -3.00 11.04
C GLN A 6 -25.64 -3.03 10.65
N GLU A 7 -26.54 -3.10 11.62
CA GLU A 7 -27.99 -3.06 11.39
C GLU A 7 -28.41 -1.76 10.70
N LYS A 8 -27.87 -0.63 11.13
CA LYS A 8 -28.09 0.68 10.53
C LYS A 8 -27.70 0.70 9.04
N LYS A 9 -26.52 0.15 8.72
CA LYS A 9 -26.05 -0.02 7.33
C LYS A 9 -26.97 -0.95 6.53
N GLN A 10 -27.41 -2.07 7.10
CA GLN A 10 -28.32 -3.00 6.42
C GLN A 10 -29.69 -2.38 6.11
N LYS A 11 -30.15 -1.45 6.95
CA LYS A 11 -31.37 -0.67 6.73
C LYS A 11 -31.19 0.48 5.73
N GLY A 12 -29.97 0.74 5.27
CA GLY A 12 -29.66 1.86 4.36
C GLY A 12 -29.70 3.23 5.03
N GLU A 13 -29.63 3.29 6.35
CA GLU A 13 -29.61 4.55 7.10
C GLU A 13 -28.22 5.20 7.05
N LEU A 14 -28.19 6.53 6.91
CA LEU A 14 -26.96 7.34 6.93
C LEU A 14 -26.33 7.38 8.33
N PHE A 15 -25.00 7.36 8.38
CA PHE A 15 -24.23 7.42 9.60
C PHE A 15 -24.09 8.88 10.06
N THR A 16 -24.29 9.11 11.35
CA THR A 16 -24.04 10.42 11.96
C THR A 16 -22.57 10.60 12.30
N GLU A 17 -22.15 11.82 12.63
CA GLU A 17 -20.79 12.05 13.15
C GLU A 17 -20.50 11.23 14.42
N GLU A 18 -21.51 11.03 15.27
CA GLU A 18 -21.40 10.19 16.46
C GLU A 18 -21.17 8.72 16.10
N ASP A 19 -21.84 8.21 15.05
CA ASP A 19 -21.60 6.85 14.55
C ASP A 19 -20.14 6.68 14.09
N PHE A 20 -19.59 7.68 13.39
CA PHE A 20 -18.18 7.69 12.96
C PHE A 20 -17.21 7.82 14.15
N ALA A 21 -17.50 8.67 15.13
CA ALA A 21 -16.71 8.77 16.35
C ALA A 21 -16.68 7.43 17.11
N GLN A 22 -17.82 6.75 17.20
CA GLN A 22 -17.93 5.41 17.78
C GLN A 22 -17.07 4.39 17.03
N LEU A 23 -17.07 4.40 15.69
CA LEU A 23 -16.19 3.53 14.90
C LEU A 23 -14.71 3.78 15.19
N ALA A 24 -14.29 5.06 15.29
CA ALA A 24 -12.91 5.45 15.50
C ALA A 24 -12.35 4.98 16.86
N ILE A 25 -13.19 5.03 17.91
CA ILE A 25 -12.78 4.64 19.27
C ILE A 25 -13.02 3.15 19.57
N ALA A 26 -13.76 2.43 18.71
CA ALA A 26 -14.07 1.01 18.92
C ALA A 26 -12.83 0.14 19.22
N PRO A 27 -11.69 0.28 18.51
CA PRO A 27 -10.50 -0.55 18.78
C PRO A 27 -9.84 -0.28 20.14
N LEU A 28 -10.13 0.86 20.76
CA LEU A 28 -9.61 1.26 22.07
C LEU A 28 -10.49 0.73 23.22
N MET A 29 -11.76 0.44 22.94
CA MET A 29 -12.70 -0.09 23.92
C MET A 29 -12.39 -1.56 24.18
N ASN A 30 -11.63 -1.84 25.24
CA ASN A 30 -11.14 -3.17 25.62
C ASN A 30 -12.23 -4.12 26.18
N ASN A 31 -13.51 -3.78 25.98
CA ASN A 31 -14.69 -4.39 26.58
C ASN A 31 -15.49 -5.26 25.58
N SER A 32 -14.92 -5.56 24.41
CA SER A 32 -15.55 -6.42 23.41
C SER A 32 -14.99 -7.84 23.45
N ASN A 33 -15.86 -8.86 23.35
CA ASN A 33 -15.45 -10.26 23.15
C ASN A 33 -14.79 -10.54 21.78
N LYS A 34 -14.53 -9.50 20.98
CA LYS A 34 -13.88 -9.59 19.66
C LYS A 34 -12.41 -9.21 19.77
N GLU A 35 -11.58 -9.80 18.93
CA GLU A 35 -10.20 -9.38 18.80
C GLU A 35 -10.11 -7.97 18.21
N ARG A 36 -9.09 -7.22 18.63
CA ARG A 36 -8.89 -5.84 18.19
C ARG A 36 -8.74 -5.74 16.67
N LYS A 37 -8.15 -6.75 16.03
CA LYS A 37 -8.07 -6.87 14.57
C LYS A 37 -9.46 -6.86 13.93
N ASP A 38 -10.35 -7.73 14.39
CA ASP A 38 -11.70 -7.86 13.83
C ASP A 38 -12.47 -6.57 13.99
N VAL A 39 -12.33 -5.91 15.14
CA VAL A 39 -12.92 -4.59 15.40
C VAL A 39 -12.43 -3.55 14.40
N ILE A 40 -11.11 -3.50 14.14
CA ILE A 40 -10.52 -2.57 13.16
C ILE A 40 -11.03 -2.86 11.76
N LEU A 41 -10.99 -4.11 11.31
CA LEU A 41 -11.43 -4.51 9.97
C LEU A 41 -12.93 -4.24 9.76
N GLU A 42 -13.76 -4.53 10.75
CA GLU A 42 -15.19 -4.25 10.71
C GLU A 42 -15.47 -2.75 10.68
N SER A 43 -14.77 -1.96 11.51
CA SER A 43 -14.89 -0.50 11.49
C SER A 43 -14.43 0.11 10.16
N LEU A 44 -13.38 -0.42 9.54
CA LEU A 44 -12.95 -0.02 8.19
C LEU A 44 -14.02 -0.34 7.13
N LYS A 45 -14.67 -1.51 7.21
CA LYS A 45 -15.78 -1.88 6.31
C LYS A 45 -17.02 -1.01 6.52
N LEU A 46 -17.32 -0.62 7.75
CA LEU A 46 -18.47 0.24 8.09
C LEU A 46 -18.23 1.69 7.71
N SER A 47 -17.02 2.22 7.93
CA SER A 47 -16.67 3.58 7.52
C SER A 47 -16.66 3.75 6.00
N LYS A 48 -16.51 2.68 5.21
CA LYS A 48 -16.63 2.68 3.73
C LYS A 48 -18.03 3.04 3.20
N THR A 49 -19.05 3.12 4.06
CA THR A 49 -20.44 3.36 3.66
C THR A 49 -20.67 4.76 3.09
N GLU A 50 -19.87 5.75 3.48
CA GLU A 50 -19.99 7.13 3.00
C GLU A 50 -18.66 7.69 2.47
N LYS A 51 -18.77 8.68 1.58
CA LYS A 51 -17.62 9.38 0.95
C LYS A 51 -17.49 10.83 1.47
N ASN A 52 -17.76 11.03 2.76
CA ASN A 52 -17.64 12.33 3.41
C ASN A 52 -16.29 12.44 4.16
N ILE A 53 -15.90 13.67 4.53
CA ILE A 53 -14.63 13.94 5.21
C ILE A 53 -14.53 13.27 6.59
N THR A 54 -15.64 13.11 7.30
CA THR A 54 -15.70 12.46 8.62
C THR A 54 -15.41 10.96 8.51
N ALA A 55 -15.90 10.31 7.47
CA ALA A 55 -15.62 8.92 7.15
C ALA A 55 -14.14 8.73 6.79
N GLU A 56 -13.55 9.66 6.05
CA GLU A 56 -12.11 9.64 5.71
C GLU A 56 -11.23 9.82 6.94
N LYS A 57 -11.54 10.81 7.80
CA LYS A 57 -10.85 11.00 9.09
C LYS A 57 -10.94 9.77 9.98
N THR A 58 -12.12 9.14 10.03
CA THR A 58 -12.33 7.90 10.78
C THR A 58 -11.46 6.76 10.24
N ARG A 59 -11.38 6.59 8.92
CA ARG A 59 -10.48 5.58 8.31
C ARG A 59 -9.01 5.87 8.62
N ALA A 60 -8.58 7.12 8.54
CA ALA A 60 -7.21 7.51 8.88
C ALA A 60 -6.87 7.14 10.33
N MET A 61 -7.77 7.45 11.28
CA MET A 61 -7.61 7.03 12.67
C MET A 61 -7.53 5.51 12.80
N LEU A 62 -8.39 4.76 12.12
CA LEU A 62 -8.39 3.30 12.13
C LEU A 62 -7.10 2.71 11.56
N TYR A 63 -6.52 3.31 10.52
CA TYR A 63 -5.21 2.89 9.99
C TYR A 63 -4.10 3.14 11.00
N THR A 64 -4.09 4.29 11.68
CA THR A 64 -3.13 4.56 12.77
C THR A 64 -3.26 3.55 13.91
N LEU A 65 -4.50 3.17 14.27
CA LEU A 65 -4.74 2.16 15.29
C LEU A 65 -4.31 0.76 14.83
N ALA A 66 -4.49 0.43 13.55
CA ALA A 66 -3.99 -0.81 12.97
C ALA A 66 -2.47 -0.89 13.06
N ASP A 67 -1.76 0.15 12.62
CA ASP A 67 -0.29 0.24 12.69
C ASP A 67 0.22 0.12 14.13
N LYS A 68 -0.46 0.78 15.08
CA LYS A 68 -0.09 0.75 16.49
C LYS A 68 -0.26 -0.63 17.14
N PHE A 69 -1.33 -1.35 16.82
CA PHE A 69 -1.76 -2.53 17.58
C PHE A 69 -1.59 -3.86 16.87
N LEU A 70 -1.59 -3.88 15.53
CA LEU A 70 -1.51 -5.11 14.74
C LEU A 70 -0.07 -5.31 14.26
N LYS A 71 0.33 -6.58 14.11
CA LYS A 71 1.66 -6.95 13.62
C LYS A 71 1.55 -8.17 12.70
N GLY A 72 2.56 -8.33 11.85
CA GLY A 72 2.67 -9.47 10.94
C GLY A 72 1.41 -9.63 10.09
N LYS A 73 0.84 -10.85 10.10
CA LYS A 73 -0.31 -11.21 9.28
C LYS A 73 -1.54 -10.35 9.52
N ASP A 74 -1.76 -9.88 10.75
CA ASP A 74 -2.95 -9.08 11.07
C ASP A 74 -2.88 -7.68 10.45
N LEU A 75 -1.67 -7.10 10.39
CA LEU A 75 -1.46 -5.82 9.72
C LEU A 75 -1.54 -5.98 8.19
N GLU A 76 -1.11 -7.14 7.69
CA GLU A 76 -1.19 -7.46 6.26
C GLU A 76 -2.63 -7.51 5.73
N GLU A 77 -3.57 -8.04 6.50
CA GLU A 77 -5.00 -7.99 6.16
C GLU A 77 -5.55 -6.55 6.08
N VAL A 78 -5.04 -5.63 6.92
CA VAL A 78 -5.41 -4.21 6.84
C VAL A 78 -4.78 -3.56 5.60
N LYS A 79 -3.52 -3.88 5.29
CA LYS A 79 -2.83 -3.43 4.06
C LYS A 79 -3.64 -3.81 2.83
N GLU A 80 -4.15 -5.03 2.74
CA GLU A 80 -5.02 -5.48 1.64
C GLU A 80 -6.31 -4.63 1.55
N ALA A 81 -6.93 -4.33 2.69
CA ALA A 81 -8.13 -3.50 2.73
C ALA A 81 -7.89 -2.05 2.24
N VAL A 82 -6.67 -1.52 2.44
CA VAL A 82 -6.19 -0.22 1.92
C VAL A 82 -5.89 -0.31 0.43
N ALA A 83 -5.20 -1.37 -0.02
CA ALA A 83 -4.85 -1.59 -1.41
C ALA A 83 -6.09 -1.62 -2.32
N MET A 84 -7.20 -2.18 -1.84
CA MET A 84 -8.50 -2.17 -2.53
C MET A 84 -9.19 -0.80 -2.63
N THR A 85 -8.60 0.28 -2.11
CA THR A 85 -9.17 1.63 -2.22
C THR A 85 -8.67 2.33 -3.48
N ARG A 86 -9.43 3.31 -3.99
CA ARG A 86 -8.99 4.11 -5.15
C ARG A 86 -7.67 4.83 -4.90
N ILE A 87 -7.45 5.36 -3.69
CA ILE A 87 -6.18 5.98 -3.30
C ILE A 87 -5.06 4.93 -3.23
N GLY A 88 -5.32 3.77 -2.63
CA GLY A 88 -4.36 2.67 -2.57
C GLY A 88 -3.90 2.22 -3.95
N GLN A 89 -4.83 2.08 -4.89
CA GLN A 89 -4.51 1.76 -6.28
C GLN A 89 -3.69 2.85 -6.97
N MET A 90 -4.07 4.13 -6.80
CA MET A 90 -3.30 5.25 -7.36
C MET A 90 -1.86 5.28 -6.84
N ILE A 91 -1.65 5.08 -5.53
CA ILE A 91 -0.31 5.01 -4.93
C ILE A 91 0.50 3.84 -5.52
N PHE A 92 -0.13 2.69 -5.70
CA PHE A 92 0.50 1.53 -6.32
C PHE A 92 0.91 1.79 -7.76
N ASP A 93 0.00 2.36 -8.57
CA ASP A 93 0.25 2.68 -9.97
C ASP A 93 1.38 3.72 -10.11
N ASP A 94 1.36 4.79 -9.29
CA ASP A 94 2.44 5.78 -9.21
C ASP A 94 3.77 5.15 -8.81
N GLY A 95 3.75 4.15 -7.93
CA GLY A 95 4.92 3.36 -7.57
C GLY A 95 5.47 2.54 -8.75
N VAL A 96 4.59 1.89 -9.51
CA VAL A 96 4.98 1.11 -10.71
C VAL A 96 5.59 2.00 -11.78
N VAL A 97 5.01 3.18 -12.03
CA VAL A 97 5.53 4.15 -13.01
C VAL A 97 6.93 4.61 -12.59
N ARG A 98 7.09 5.08 -11.35
CA ARG A 98 8.39 5.53 -10.83
C ARG A 98 9.44 4.42 -10.87
N GLY A 99 9.09 3.20 -10.46
CA GLY A 99 10.02 2.07 -10.49
C GLY A 99 10.49 1.73 -11.91
N ARG A 100 9.63 1.88 -12.92
CA ARG A 100 10.02 1.70 -14.33
C ARG A 100 10.94 2.81 -14.82
N GLU A 101 10.70 4.06 -14.42
CA GLU A 101 11.56 5.20 -14.77
C GLU A 101 12.93 5.07 -14.13
N GLU A 102 12.99 4.76 -12.83
CA GLU A 102 14.22 4.49 -12.10
C GLU A 102 14.99 3.31 -12.71
N GLY A 103 14.29 2.22 -13.05
CA GLY A 103 14.89 1.07 -13.72
C GLY A 103 15.49 1.42 -15.09
N LYS A 104 14.79 2.22 -15.90
CA LYS A 104 15.32 2.71 -17.19
C LYS A 104 16.53 3.61 -17.01
N LYS A 105 16.50 4.51 -16.03
CA LYS A 105 17.60 5.41 -15.72
C LYS A 105 18.84 4.62 -15.29
N ALA A 106 18.67 3.69 -14.35
CA ALA A 106 19.74 2.78 -13.91
C ALA A 106 20.31 2.00 -15.09
N ALA A 107 19.47 1.36 -15.92
CA ALA A 107 19.94 0.63 -17.11
C ALA A 107 20.73 1.52 -18.09
N THR A 108 20.32 2.77 -18.27
CA THR A 108 21.01 3.74 -19.14
C THR A 108 22.36 4.15 -18.58
N GLU A 109 22.44 4.39 -17.27
CA GLU A 109 23.69 4.72 -16.57
C GLU A 109 24.69 3.54 -16.64
N ARG A 110 24.21 2.32 -16.41
CA ARG A 110 25.01 1.08 -16.56
C ARG A 110 25.57 0.94 -17.97
N MET A 111 24.71 1.09 -18.98
CA MET A 111 25.13 0.98 -20.38
C MET A 111 26.16 2.06 -20.74
N SER A 112 25.91 3.31 -20.32
CA SER A 112 26.83 4.43 -20.55
C SER A 112 28.21 4.14 -19.96
N MET A 113 28.26 3.62 -18.73
CA MET A 113 29.51 3.24 -18.06
C MET A 113 30.28 2.16 -18.84
N LEU A 114 29.61 1.07 -19.24
CA LEU A 114 30.25 -0.02 -20.00
C LEU A 114 30.73 0.45 -21.38
N THR A 115 29.96 1.29 -22.07
CA THR A 115 30.36 1.85 -23.38
C THR A 115 31.52 2.83 -23.30
N ALA A 116 31.78 3.43 -22.14
CA ALA A 116 32.97 4.26 -21.91
C ALA A 116 34.19 3.41 -21.52
N LYS A 117 34.02 2.43 -20.63
CA LYS A 117 35.13 1.67 -20.02
C LYS A 117 35.72 0.58 -20.93
N LEU A 118 34.87 -0.19 -21.63
CA LEU A 118 35.34 -1.31 -22.47
C LEU A 118 36.27 -0.89 -23.62
N PRO A 119 36.06 0.25 -24.31
CA PRO A 119 37.00 0.76 -25.28
C PRO A 119 38.35 1.17 -24.69
N GLU A 120 38.37 1.79 -23.50
CA GLU A 120 39.61 2.15 -22.79
C GLU A 120 40.45 0.91 -22.46
N GLU A 121 39.80 -0.22 -22.18
CA GLU A 121 40.44 -1.51 -21.91
C GLU A 121 40.75 -2.32 -23.19
N ASN A 122 40.54 -1.78 -24.39
CA ASN A 122 40.64 -2.49 -25.68
C ASN A 122 39.74 -3.75 -25.81
N ARG A 123 38.64 -3.82 -25.05
CA ARG A 123 37.69 -4.96 -25.01
C ARG A 123 36.51 -4.76 -25.96
N LEU A 124 36.81 -4.54 -27.24
CA LEU A 124 35.78 -4.21 -28.25
C LEU A 124 34.81 -5.36 -28.55
N ASP A 125 35.26 -6.62 -28.43
CA ASP A 125 34.40 -7.79 -28.61
C ASP A 125 33.35 -7.91 -27.49
N ASP A 126 33.73 -7.56 -26.26
CA ASP A 126 32.83 -7.53 -25.11
C ASP A 126 31.76 -6.45 -25.26
N LEU A 127 32.07 -5.34 -25.94
CA LEU A 127 31.13 -4.25 -26.23
C LEU A 127 29.99 -4.71 -27.16
N LYS A 128 30.29 -5.58 -28.14
CA LYS A 128 29.23 -6.25 -28.92
C LYS A 128 28.45 -7.23 -28.05
N LYS A 129 29.14 -8.00 -27.21
CA LYS A 129 28.54 -9.05 -26.40
C LYS A 129 27.54 -8.51 -25.38
N ILE A 130 27.80 -7.37 -24.72
CA ILE A 130 26.86 -6.76 -23.75
C ILE A 130 25.53 -6.30 -24.37
N THR A 131 25.45 -6.15 -25.70
CA THR A 131 24.19 -5.78 -26.39
C THR A 131 23.31 -6.99 -26.70
N GLN A 132 23.86 -8.21 -26.63
CA GLN A 132 23.21 -9.45 -27.03
C GLN A 132 23.00 -10.40 -25.84
N ASP A 133 23.85 -10.28 -24.82
CA ASP A 133 23.86 -11.14 -23.65
C ASP A 133 23.65 -10.31 -22.37
N GLU A 134 22.47 -10.49 -21.77
CA GLU A 134 22.07 -9.79 -20.56
C GLU A 134 22.80 -10.31 -19.31
N GLU A 135 23.03 -11.62 -19.21
CA GLU A 135 23.75 -12.20 -18.07
C GLU A 135 25.22 -11.77 -18.07
N PHE A 136 25.86 -11.80 -19.24
CA PHE A 136 27.24 -11.31 -19.40
C PHE A 136 27.36 -9.82 -19.06
N ARG A 137 26.38 -9.01 -19.47
CA ARG A 137 26.32 -7.58 -19.13
C ARG A 137 26.19 -7.34 -17.62
N GLU A 138 25.39 -8.13 -16.92
CA GLU A 138 25.28 -8.04 -15.45
C GLU A 138 26.54 -8.56 -14.72
N GLN A 139 27.31 -9.47 -15.30
CA GLN A 139 28.59 -9.92 -14.73
C GLN A 139 29.72 -8.88 -14.81
N LEU A 140 29.58 -7.87 -15.68
CA LEU A 140 30.56 -6.79 -15.85
C LEU A 140 30.31 -5.58 -14.96
N MET A 141 29.18 -5.60 -14.23
CA MET A 141 28.75 -4.59 -13.27
C MET A 141 29.35 -4.86 -11.89
#